data_AF-A0A935D2K2-F1
#
_entry.id   AF-A0A935D2K2-F1
#
_cell.length_a   1.000
_cell.length_b   1.000
_cell.length_c   1.000
_cell.angle_alpha   90.00
_cell.angle_beta   90.00
_cell.angle_gamma   90.00
#
_symmetry.space_group_name_H-M   'P 1'
#
loop_
_entity.id
_entity.type
_entity.pdbx_description
1 polymer ?
#
loop_
_entity_poly.entity_id
_entity_poly.type
_entity_poly.pdbx_seq_one_letter_code
_entity_poly.pdbx_strand_id
1 'polypeptide(L)'
;MTHAAVPATNREEEARHLLALYAGDPAKVMGTVETQLGVLAARAQTLLSLTGLTITVTGFSGTSIASTSRAAAALIVTGLVLVLLGAGQCIAGILAVRWTTSIAPCTLERALLHALARRDEKTRAYTRALALVIAGLTAYVLSVSLLLLAVPPKPG
;
A
#
# COMPACT_ATOMS: atom_id res chain seq x y z
N MET A 1 -31.85 -12.75 18.84
CA MET A 1 -30.98 -11.69 19.39
C MET A 1 -29.64 -11.78 18.69
N THR A 2 -29.45 -10.96 17.66
CA THR A 2 -28.19 -10.84 16.92
C THR A 2 -27.21 -10.10 17.83
N HIS A 3 -26.28 -10.83 18.47
CA HIS A 3 -25.12 -10.19 19.10
C HIS A 3 -24.40 -9.38 18.02
N ALA A 4 -24.40 -8.05 18.15
CA ALA A 4 -23.56 -7.21 17.31
C ALA A 4 -22.12 -7.69 17.49
N ALA A 5 -21.49 -8.13 16.40
CA ALA A 5 -20.12 -8.62 16.42
C ALA A 5 -19.21 -7.46 16.85
N VAL A 6 -18.73 -7.51 18.08
CA VAL A 6 -17.76 -6.54 18.59
C VAL A 6 -16.45 -6.80 17.84
N PRO A 7 -15.89 -5.82 17.11
CA PRO A 7 -14.61 -5.98 16.46
C PRO A 7 -13.55 -6.26 17.52
N ALA A 8 -12.66 -7.23 17.26
CA ALA A 8 -11.53 -7.50 18.13
C ALA A 8 -10.70 -6.21 18.30
N THR A 9 -10.48 -5.79 19.55
CA THR A 9 -9.84 -4.51 19.86
C THR A 9 -8.32 -4.62 19.97
N ASN A 10 -7.81 -5.85 20.11
CA ASN A 10 -6.39 -6.18 20.21
C ASN A 10 -6.10 -7.54 19.54
N ARG A 11 -4.81 -7.83 19.31
CA ARG A 11 -4.37 -9.06 18.61
C ARG A 11 -4.71 -10.35 19.36
N GLU A 12 -4.79 -10.30 20.69
CA GLU A 12 -5.06 -11.47 21.53
C GLU A 12 -6.54 -11.87 21.46
N GLU A 13 -7.45 -10.90 21.42
CA GLU A 13 -8.85 -11.12 21.12
C GLU A 13 -9.05 -11.68 19.70
N GLU A 14 -8.36 -11.10 18.72
CA GLU A 14 -8.44 -11.59 17.34
C GLU A 14 -7.92 -13.03 17.22
N ALA A 15 -6.78 -13.34 17.85
CA ALA A 15 -6.22 -14.68 17.89
C ALA A 15 -7.21 -15.68 18.52
N ARG A 16 -7.78 -15.34 19.68
CA ARG A 16 -8.80 -16.18 20.35
C ARG A 16 -10.04 -16.37 19.48
N HIS A 17 -10.51 -15.32 18.81
CA HIS A 17 -11.65 -15.40 17.91
C HIS A 17 -11.36 -16.35 16.74
N LEU A 18 -10.21 -16.19 16.06
CA LEU A 18 -9.82 -17.04 14.94
C LEU A 18 -9.66 -18.51 15.36
N LEU A 19 -9.06 -18.76 16.53
CA LEU A 19 -8.95 -20.11 17.09
C LEU A 19 -10.33 -20.71 17.36
N ALA A 20 -11.25 -19.96 17.96
CA ALA A 20 -12.61 -20.41 18.22
C ALA A 20 -13.39 -20.67 16.91
N LEU A 21 -13.25 -19.79 15.92
CA LEU A 21 -13.94 -19.85 14.64
C LEU A 21 -13.61 -21.13 13.85
N TYR A 22 -12.37 -21.60 13.95
CA TYR A 22 -11.90 -22.80 13.26
C TYR A 22 -11.69 -24.00 14.18
N ALA A 23 -12.24 -23.96 15.41
CA ALA A 23 -12.09 -25.02 16.41
C ALA A 23 -10.62 -25.45 16.65
N GLY A 24 -9.68 -24.50 16.58
CA GLY A 24 -8.25 -24.73 16.78
C GLY A 24 -7.54 -25.42 15.62
N ASP A 25 -8.17 -25.59 14.45
CA ASP A 25 -7.56 -26.18 13.25
C ASP A 25 -6.35 -25.34 12.77
N PRO A 26 -5.10 -25.84 12.91
CA PRO A 26 -3.91 -25.07 12.59
C PRO A 26 -3.83 -24.64 11.12
N ALA A 27 -4.26 -25.51 10.21
CA ALA A 27 -4.16 -25.28 8.77
C ALA A 27 -5.13 -24.19 8.32
N LYS A 28 -6.36 -24.22 8.83
CA LYS A 28 -7.37 -23.19 8.50
C LYS A 28 -7.01 -21.84 9.11
N VAL A 29 -6.60 -21.81 10.38
CA VAL A 29 -6.25 -20.57 11.07
C VAL A 29 -5.08 -19.86 10.37
N MET A 30 -4.00 -20.60 10.09
CA MET A 30 -2.83 -20.02 9.43
C MET A 30 -3.11 -19.70 7.96
N GLY A 31 -3.85 -20.55 7.25
CA GLY A 31 -4.25 -20.30 5.85
C GLY A 31 -5.08 -19.04 5.67
N THR A 32 -5.94 -18.70 6.65
CA THR A 32 -6.69 -17.44 6.64
C THR A 32 -5.77 -16.22 6.74
N VAL A 33 -4.78 -16.25 7.64
CA VAL A 33 -3.81 -15.15 7.77
C VAL A 33 -2.94 -15.04 6.51
N GLU A 34 -2.52 -16.16 5.93
CA GLU A 34 -1.78 -16.19 4.66
C GLU A 34 -2.60 -15.60 3.51
N THR A 35 -3.90 -15.90 3.45
CA THR A 35 -4.81 -15.28 2.47
C THR A 35 -4.88 -13.77 2.64
N GLN A 36 -5.00 -13.26 3.87
CA GLN A 36 -5.00 -11.83 4.15
C GLN A 36 -3.69 -11.15 3.73
N LEU A 37 -2.54 -11.80 3.99
CA LEU A 37 -1.23 -11.33 3.54
C LEU A 37 -1.14 -11.33 2.00
N GLY A 38 -1.70 -12.33 1.33
CA GLY A 38 -1.80 -12.41 -0.13
C GLY A 38 -2.61 -11.25 -0.72
N VAL A 39 -3.76 -10.92 -0.13
CA VAL A 39 -4.57 -9.76 -0.53
C VAL A 39 -3.77 -8.47 -0.40
N LEU A 40 -3.02 -8.30 0.68
CA LEU A 40 -2.18 -7.12 0.90
C LEU A 40 -1.05 -7.02 -0.13
N ALA A 41 -0.40 -8.13 -0.47
CA ALA A 41 0.63 -8.20 -1.50
C ALA A 41 0.05 -7.83 -2.88
N ALA A 42 -1.12 -8.35 -3.24
CA ALA A 42 -1.80 -8.02 -4.49
C ALA A 42 -2.13 -6.52 -4.59
N ARG A 43 -2.64 -5.92 -3.51
CA ARG A 43 -2.91 -4.47 -3.44
C ARG A 43 -1.62 -3.64 -3.59
N ALA A 44 -0.53 -4.08 -2.96
CA ALA A 44 0.77 -3.42 -3.11
C ALA A 44 1.31 -3.51 -4.55
N GLN A 45 1.11 -4.65 -5.23
CA GLN A 45 1.49 -4.80 -6.63
C GLN A 45 0.70 -3.85 -7.53
N THR A 46 -0.60 -3.71 -7.33
CA THR A 46 -1.42 -2.72 -8.05
C THR A 46 -0.91 -1.30 -7.83
N LEU A 47 -0.55 -0.95 -6.60
CA LEU A 47 0.00 0.37 -6.27
C LEU A 47 1.36 0.62 -6.94
N LEU A 48 2.20 -0.41 -7.04
CA LEU A 48 3.47 -0.35 -7.78
C LEU A 48 3.25 -0.18 -9.29
N SER A 49 2.27 -0.89 -9.88
CA SER A 49 1.92 -0.70 -11.29
C SER A 49 1.48 0.73 -11.58
N LEU A 50 0.63 1.32 -10.72
CA LEU A 50 0.21 2.71 -10.85
C LEU A 50 1.40 3.68 -10.75
N THR A 51 2.29 3.44 -9.79
CA THR A 51 3.55 4.20 -9.63
C THR A 51 4.39 4.15 -10.91
N GLY A 52 4.59 2.95 -11.47
CA GLY A 52 5.34 2.75 -12.71
C GLY A 52 4.74 3.53 -13.87
N LEU A 53 3.41 3.49 -14.03
CA LEU A 53 2.69 4.26 -15.05
C LEU A 53 2.89 5.77 -14.88
N THR A 54 2.81 6.30 -13.66
CA THR A 54 3.03 7.73 -13.41
C THR A 54 4.45 8.15 -13.81
N ILE A 55 5.46 7.34 -13.49
CA ILE A 55 6.85 7.63 -13.84
C ILE A 55 7.03 7.59 -15.36
N THR A 56 6.50 6.59 -16.06
CA THR A 56 6.65 6.48 -17.52
C THR A 56 5.91 7.58 -18.27
N VAL A 57 4.66 7.90 -17.89
CA VAL A 57 3.91 9.02 -18.50
C VAL A 57 4.65 10.33 -18.28
N THR A 58 5.17 10.55 -17.07
CA THR A 58 5.99 11.73 -16.77
C THR A 58 7.29 11.74 -17.59
N GLY A 59 7.88 10.58 -17.88
CA GLY A 59 9.06 10.47 -18.75
C GLY A 59 8.82 11.05 -20.15
N PHE A 60 7.60 10.89 -20.68
CA PHE A 60 7.22 11.43 -21.99
C PHE A 60 6.78 12.91 -21.94
N SER A 61 6.01 13.30 -20.92
CA SER A 61 5.40 14.64 -20.85
C SER A 61 6.11 15.63 -19.93
N GLY A 62 7.07 15.16 -19.13
CA GLY A 62 7.64 15.91 -18.01
C GLY A 62 8.44 17.13 -18.42
N THR A 63 9.12 17.11 -19.57
CA THR A 63 9.85 18.27 -20.11
C THR A 63 8.89 19.40 -20.47
N SER A 64 7.79 19.08 -21.15
CA SER A 64 6.74 20.04 -21.47
C SER A 64 6.12 20.64 -20.21
N ILE A 65 5.81 19.80 -19.22
CA ILE A 65 5.25 20.25 -17.93
C ILE A 65 6.24 21.17 -17.19
N ALA A 66 7.50 20.77 -17.08
CA ALA A 66 8.53 21.55 -16.38
C ALA A 66 8.85 22.88 -17.07
N SER A 67 8.73 22.93 -18.40
CA SER A 67 8.95 24.15 -19.18
C SER A 67 7.84 25.20 -19.01
N THR A 68 6.68 24.81 -18.47
CA THR A 68 5.51 25.71 -18.32
C THR A 68 5.75 26.78 -17.27
N SER A 69 6.20 26.39 -16.08
CA SER A 69 6.46 27.31 -14.97
C SER A 69 7.31 26.65 -13.90
N ARG A 70 8.00 27.46 -13.08
CA ARG A 70 8.76 26.95 -11.93
C ARG A 70 7.86 26.19 -10.94
N ALA A 71 6.60 26.60 -10.78
CA ALA A 71 5.64 25.93 -9.91
C ALA A 71 5.28 24.53 -10.44
N ALA A 72 4.99 24.40 -11.74
CA ALA A 72 4.76 23.09 -12.37
C ALA A 72 6.01 22.20 -12.25
N ALA A 73 7.20 22.72 -12.55
CA ALA A 73 8.45 21.97 -12.39
C ALA A 73 8.65 21.47 -10.94
N ALA A 74 8.40 22.31 -9.93
CA ALA A 74 8.53 21.91 -8.53
C ALA A 74 7.48 20.83 -8.14
N LEU A 75 6.23 20.98 -8.59
CA LEU A 75 5.15 20.03 -8.32
C LEU A 75 5.42 18.66 -8.93
N ILE A 76 5.86 18.60 -10.20
CA ILE A 76 6.12 17.31 -10.85
C ILE A 76 7.32 16.58 -10.24
N VAL A 77 8.39 17.30 -9.89
CA VAL A 77 9.55 16.70 -9.21
C VAL A 77 9.15 16.20 -7.82
N THR A 78 8.42 17.00 -7.05
CA THR A 78 7.94 16.60 -5.72
C THR A 78 7.01 15.39 -5.82
N GLY A 79 6.09 15.40 -6.79
CA GLY A 79 5.19 14.29 -7.06
C GLY A 79 5.93 12.99 -7.37
N LEU A 80 6.93 13.03 -8.26
CA LEU A 80 7.77 11.88 -8.60
C LEU A 80 8.53 11.34 -7.39
N VAL A 81 9.12 12.22 -6.57
CA VAL A 81 9.86 11.81 -5.36
C VAL A 81 8.91 11.12 -4.38
N LEU A 82 7.73 11.68 -4.12
CA LEU A 82 6.74 11.08 -3.21
C LEU A 82 6.25 9.71 -3.70
N VAL A 83 5.95 9.59 -4.99
CA VAL A 83 5.55 8.32 -5.62
C VAL A 83 6.67 7.28 -5.53
N LEU A 84 7.93 7.66 -5.78
CA LEU A 84 9.09 6.78 -5.63
C LEU A 84 9.30 6.30 -4.18
N LEU A 85 9.15 7.19 -3.19
CA LEU A 85 9.22 6.82 -1.78
C LEU A 85 8.10 5.85 -1.41
N GLY A 86 6.88 6.07 -1.90
CA GLY A 86 5.75 5.16 -1.74
C GLY A 86 6.03 3.77 -2.31
N ALA A 87 6.57 3.69 -3.53
CA ALA A 87 6.97 2.43 -4.15
C ALA A 87 8.09 1.72 -3.40
N GLY A 88 9.13 2.45 -2.99
CA GLY A 88 10.21 1.91 -2.16
C GLY A 88 9.67 1.28 -0.87
N GLN A 89 8.68 1.92 -0.24
CA GLN A 89 8.04 1.39 0.95
C GLN A 89 7.16 0.17 0.69
N CYS A 90 6.49 0.09 -0.46
CA CYS A 90 5.80 -1.14 -0.88
C CYS A 90 6.77 -2.32 -1.00
N ILE A 91 7.91 -2.10 -1.66
CA ILE A 91 8.94 -3.13 -1.85
C ILE A 91 9.54 -3.55 -0.51
N ALA A 92 10.05 -2.59 0.26
CA ALA A 92 10.78 -2.87 1.50
C ALA A 92 9.88 -3.33 2.66
N GLY A 93 8.64 -2.81 2.74
CA GLY A 93 7.72 -3.12 3.85
C GLY A 93 6.81 -4.31 3.56
N ILE A 94 6.20 -4.34 2.37
CA ILE A 94 5.06 -5.21 2.08
C ILE A 94 5.50 -6.43 1.29
N LEU A 95 6.28 -6.24 0.23
CA LEU A 95 6.73 -7.32 -0.65
C LEU A 95 8.01 -8.00 -0.15
N ALA A 96 8.66 -7.47 0.89
CA ALA A 96 9.79 -8.13 1.53
C ALA A 96 9.40 -9.56 1.96
N VAL A 97 10.13 -10.52 1.40
CA VAL A 97 9.93 -11.96 1.54
C VAL A 97 10.29 -12.37 2.97
N ARG A 98 9.28 -12.43 3.84
CA ARG A 98 9.37 -12.97 5.20
C ARG A 98 8.28 -14.01 5.37
N TRP A 99 8.66 -15.28 5.30
CA TRP A 99 7.72 -16.41 5.31
C TRP A 99 7.12 -16.64 6.71
N THR A 100 5.84 -17.01 6.76
CA THR A 100 5.18 -17.51 7.99
C THR A 100 5.89 -18.75 8.54
N THR A 101 6.46 -19.57 7.67
CA THR A 101 7.29 -20.74 8.01
C THR A 101 8.59 -20.40 8.75
N SER A 102 9.02 -19.13 8.78
CA SER A 102 10.18 -18.69 9.57
C SER A 102 9.89 -18.53 11.07
N ILE A 103 8.64 -18.71 11.50
CA ILE A 103 8.27 -18.65 12.92
C ILE A 103 8.88 -19.88 13.61
N ALA A 104 9.63 -19.64 14.70
CA ALA A 104 10.23 -20.71 15.49
C ALA A 104 9.15 -21.67 16.02
N PRO A 105 9.46 -22.97 16.18
CA PRO A 105 8.51 -23.94 16.72
C PRO A 105 7.90 -23.46 18.05
N CYS A 106 6.59 -23.25 18.05
CA CYS A 106 5.84 -22.76 19.21
C CYS A 106 4.39 -23.24 19.14
N THR A 107 3.59 -22.91 20.16
CA THR A 107 2.16 -23.21 20.16
C THR A 107 1.45 -22.47 19.02
N LEU A 108 0.34 -23.04 18.52
CA LEU A 108 -0.46 -22.43 17.45
C LEU A 108 -0.86 -20.99 17.80
N GLU A 109 -1.28 -20.74 19.05
CA GLU A 109 -1.64 -19.41 19.52
C GLU A 109 -0.48 -18.41 19.40
N ARG A 110 0.73 -18.80 19.81
CA ARG A 110 1.92 -17.95 19.67
C ARG A 110 2.30 -17.75 18.20
N ALA A 111 2.19 -18.79 17.38
CA ALA A 111 2.45 -18.67 15.95
C ALA A 111 1.47 -17.70 15.28
N LEU A 112 0.19 -17.80 15.64
CA LEU A 112 -0.87 -16.91 15.17
C LEU A 112 -0.62 -15.45 15.57
N LEU A 113 -0.26 -15.19 16.84
CA LEU A 113 0.07 -13.84 17.31
C LEU A 113 1.23 -13.22 16.51
N HIS A 114 2.28 -13.99 16.22
CA HIS A 114 3.39 -13.53 15.37
C HIS A 114 2.95 -13.25 13.92
N ALA A 115 2.07 -14.09 13.36
CA ALA A 115 1.56 -13.91 12.01
C ALA A 115 0.65 -12.65 11.92
N LEU A 116 -0.21 -12.43 12.91
CA LEU A 116 -1.04 -11.22 13.03
C LEU A 116 -0.19 -9.96 13.21
N ALA A 117 0.85 -10.02 14.05
CA ALA A 117 1.78 -8.89 14.22
C ALA A 117 2.45 -8.50 12.88
N ARG A 118 2.93 -9.50 12.12
CA ARG A 118 3.50 -9.30 10.78
C ARG A 118 2.49 -8.73 9.79
N ARG A 119 1.25 -9.22 9.80
CA ARG A 119 0.16 -8.66 8.99
C ARG A 119 -0.04 -7.19 9.31
N ASP A 120 -0.16 -6.82 10.58
CA ASP A 120 -0.38 -5.44 11.00
C ASP A 120 0.78 -4.51 10.61
N GLU A 121 2.03 -4.98 10.73
CA GLU A 121 3.21 -4.25 10.26
C GLU A 121 3.14 -3.95 8.77
N LYS A 122 2.81 -4.96 7.96
CA LYS A 122 2.64 -4.79 6.52
C LYS A 122 1.45 -3.89 6.19
N THR A 123 0.34 -3.98 6.91
CA THR A 123 -0.82 -3.09 6.73
C THR A 123 -0.43 -1.64 7.02
N ARG A 124 0.30 -1.37 8.10
CA ARG A 124 0.80 -0.02 8.41
C ARG A 124 1.80 0.48 7.35
N ALA A 125 2.64 -0.39 6.81
CA ALA A 125 3.52 -0.03 5.69
C ALA A 125 2.71 0.31 4.43
N TYR A 126 1.67 -0.46 4.12
CA TYR A 126 0.76 -0.18 3.00
C TYR A 126 0.04 1.15 3.16
N THR A 127 -0.57 1.44 4.31
CA THR A 127 -1.30 2.70 4.52
C THR A 127 -0.39 3.92 4.36
N ARG A 128 0.84 3.85 4.91
CA ARG A 128 1.84 4.92 4.73
C ARG A 128 2.27 5.06 3.27
N ALA A 129 2.47 3.94 2.55
CA ALA A 129 2.86 3.95 1.15
C ALA A 129 1.74 4.54 0.26
N LEU A 130 0.49 4.15 0.54
CA LEU A 130 -0.69 4.68 -0.12
C LEU A 130 -0.81 6.20 0.07
N ALA A 131 -0.59 6.70 1.30
CA ALA A 131 -0.62 8.13 1.58
C ALA A 131 0.43 8.90 0.76
N LEU A 132 1.66 8.38 0.67
CA LEU A 132 2.73 8.97 -0.14
C LEU A 132 2.37 8.99 -1.64
N VAL A 133 1.86 7.88 -2.16
CA VAL A 133 1.46 7.79 -3.57
C VAL A 133 0.29 8.74 -3.87
N ILE A 134 -0.72 8.82 -3.00
CA ILE A 134 -1.83 9.78 -3.17
C ILE A 134 -1.30 11.20 -3.19
N ALA A 135 -0.49 11.60 -2.22
CA ALA A 135 0.08 12.95 -2.16
C ALA A 135 0.92 13.27 -3.40
N GLY A 136 1.72 12.31 -3.86
CA GLY A 136 2.55 12.47 -5.06
C GLY A 136 1.72 12.55 -6.35
N LEU A 137 0.67 11.73 -6.48
CA LEU A 137 -0.28 11.81 -7.60
C LEU A 137 -1.04 13.13 -7.61
N THR A 138 -1.43 13.65 -6.45
CA THR A 138 -2.06 14.98 -6.35
C THR A 138 -1.11 16.07 -6.85
N ALA A 139 0.14 16.07 -6.41
CA ALA A 139 1.14 17.03 -6.90
C ALA A 139 1.37 16.90 -8.41
N TYR A 140 1.45 15.67 -8.93
CA TYR A 140 1.54 15.40 -10.37
C TYR A 140 0.34 15.97 -11.14
N VAL A 141 -0.90 15.69 -10.69
CA VAL A 141 -2.11 16.20 -11.33
C VAL A 141 -2.15 17.72 -11.33
N LEU A 142 -1.82 18.38 -10.21
CA LEU A 142 -1.74 19.85 -10.15
C LEU A 142 -0.73 20.40 -11.16
N SER A 143 0.42 19.73 -11.31
CA SER A 143 1.42 20.12 -12.29
C SER A 143 0.92 20.01 -13.73
N VAL A 144 0.21 18.92 -14.06
CA VAL A 144 -0.41 18.74 -15.38
C VAL A 144 -1.49 19.79 -15.61
N SER A 145 -2.31 20.11 -14.61
CA SER A 145 -3.32 21.17 -14.71
C SER A 145 -2.70 22.52 -15.06
N LEU A 146 -1.55 22.88 -14.46
CA LEU A 146 -0.85 24.12 -14.79
C LEU A 146 -0.38 24.15 -16.24
N LEU A 147 0.14 23.04 -16.78
CA LEU A 147 0.46 22.92 -18.20
C LEU A 147 -0.79 23.18 -19.05
N LEU A 148 -1.89 22.49 -18.77
CA LEU A 148 -3.11 22.59 -19.59
C LEU A 148 -3.73 23.99 -19.55
N LEU A 149 -3.67 24.68 -18.41
CA LEU A 149 -4.16 26.05 -18.27
C LEU A 149 -3.25 27.07 -18.97
N ALA A 150 -1.98 26.75 -19.20
CA ALA A 150 -1.03 27.63 -19.88
C ALA A 150 -1.06 27.48 -21.41
N VAL A 151 -1.59 26.37 -21.95
CA VAL A 151 -1.69 26.17 -23.40
C VAL A 151 -2.81 27.05 -23.97
N PRO A 152 -2.49 28.00 -24.88
CA PRO A 152 -3.52 28.84 -25.50
C PRO A 152 -4.47 28.00 -26.37
N PRO A 153 -5.76 28.36 -26.47
CA PRO A 153 -6.70 27.64 -27.31
C PRO A 153 -6.23 27.67 -28.77
N LYS A 154 -6.33 26.53 -29.47
CA LYS A 154 -6.03 26.49 -30.91
C LYS A 154 -6.97 27.45 -31.65
N PRO A 155 -6.46 28.32 -32.55
CA PRO A 155 -7.33 29.07 -33.44
C PRO A 155 -8.09 28.05 -34.31
N GLY A 156 -9.41 28.20 -34.34
CA GLY A 156 -10.32 27.41 -35.19
C GLY A 156 -10.26 27.81 -36.65
#